data_AF-A0A258RC29-F1
#
_entry.id   AF-A0A258RC29-F1
#
_cell.length_a   1.000
_cell.length_b   1.000
_cell.length_c   1.000
_cell.angle_alpha   90.00
_cell.angle_beta   90.00
_cell.angle_gamma   90.00
#
_symmetry.space_group_name_H-M   'P 1'
#
loop_
_entity.id
_entity.type
_entity.pdbx_description
1 polymer ?
#
loop_
_entity_poly.entity_id
_entity_poly.type
_entity_poly.pdbx_seq_one_letter_code
_entity_poly.pdbx_strand_id
1 'polypeptide(L)'
;MSGTTPITVRKATVADHGVATGWSDTYGSTQALFSGLAFKTSYHVFDGVTGGGPGNWETGFGFKVKATYHTIDFPAVLSDITLRHVDIEGGGRAATSDTDLLYLVNKFTNITVSYCFLHDTSRTMILTWPASGNGMLIEYSKFARNGNAEHREAWSAGADSNVIVRHNLFEDILGTGVIAIVNSKGVASNWDVYGNVFYHTGKYTDGIINTGVLFNRYDAGGSPIAVQASNWHVYNNVVANIRNGSFTAAFTSENSVNYVAENNIWFNNQPSDVGANGVATADYNWFYGNGGSGARGPHDINGTGSPFVDAQPWISGNWALKAPIGGLALAAPYNIDMNGTVRGADGVFDRGALEFSSQAAAVPAPTNLQVK
;
A
#
# COMPACT_ATOMS: atom_id res chain seq x y z
N MET A 1 9.91 -28.11 23.47
CA MET A 1 9.43 -27.56 22.19
C MET A 1 10.03 -26.17 22.06
N SER A 2 10.79 -25.89 21.00
CA SER A 2 11.28 -24.53 20.71
C SER A 2 10.12 -23.72 20.14
N GLY A 3 9.79 -22.59 20.74
CA GLY A 3 8.62 -21.76 20.39
C GLY A 3 8.78 -20.97 19.09
N THR A 4 9.40 -21.55 18.07
CA THR A 4 9.76 -20.92 16.78
C THR A 4 9.14 -21.61 15.57
N THR A 5 8.39 -22.70 15.77
CA THR A 5 7.68 -23.38 14.67
C THR A 5 6.43 -22.57 14.30
N PRO A 6 6.24 -22.19 13.02
CA PRO A 6 5.07 -21.44 12.61
C PRO A 6 3.76 -22.19 12.86
N ILE A 7 2.80 -21.51 13.48
CA ILE A 7 1.42 -21.93 13.61
C ILE A 7 0.67 -21.41 12.39
N THR A 8 0.19 -22.32 11.54
CA THR A 8 -0.52 -21.95 10.31
C THR A 8 -2.02 -22.16 10.46
N VAL A 9 -2.79 -21.08 10.31
CA VAL A 9 -4.24 -21.09 10.13
C VAL A 9 -4.52 -20.82 8.66
N ARG A 10 -4.99 -21.85 7.95
CA ARG A 10 -5.24 -21.79 6.51
C ARG A 10 -6.70 -22.06 6.20
N LYS A 11 -7.28 -21.33 5.25
CA LYS A 11 -8.63 -21.60 4.75
C LYS A 11 -8.66 -22.98 4.10
N ALA A 12 -9.56 -23.83 4.60
CA ALA A 12 -9.83 -25.11 3.97
C ALA A 12 -10.46 -24.92 2.59
N THR A 13 -10.01 -25.69 1.60
CA THR A 13 -10.60 -25.81 0.27
C THR A 13 -11.31 -27.15 0.10
N VAL A 14 -12.11 -27.30 -0.95
CA VAL A 14 -12.74 -28.60 -1.29
C VAL A 14 -11.69 -29.70 -1.49
N ALA A 15 -10.55 -29.36 -2.10
CA ALA A 15 -9.46 -30.29 -2.32
C ALA A 15 -8.76 -30.74 -1.02
N ASP A 16 -8.75 -29.91 0.02
CA ASP A 16 -8.10 -30.24 1.30
C ASP A 16 -8.87 -31.32 2.09
N HIS A 17 -10.20 -31.36 1.99
CA HIS A 17 -11.04 -32.24 2.81
C HIS A 17 -11.56 -33.50 2.10
N GLY A 18 -11.71 -33.49 0.77
CA GLY A 18 -12.24 -34.63 0.02
C GLY A 18 -13.66 -35.04 0.46
N VAL A 19 -13.97 -36.34 0.44
CA VAL A 19 -15.32 -36.90 0.72
C VAL A 19 -15.59 -37.18 2.20
N ALA A 20 -14.95 -36.45 3.10
CA ALA A 20 -15.06 -36.70 4.54
C ALA A 20 -16.50 -36.52 5.06
N THR A 21 -17.02 -37.52 5.78
CA THR A 21 -18.33 -37.44 6.43
C THR A 21 -18.42 -36.21 7.34
N GLY A 22 -19.43 -35.37 7.15
CA GLY A 22 -19.63 -34.12 7.91
C GLY A 22 -19.01 -32.87 7.27
N TRP A 23 -18.24 -33.02 6.20
CA TRP A 23 -17.82 -31.91 5.35
C TRP A 23 -18.91 -31.53 4.34
N SER A 24 -19.06 -30.23 4.10
CA SER A 24 -19.81 -29.68 2.98
C SER A 24 -18.86 -28.86 2.12
N ASP A 25 -18.87 -29.06 0.80
CA ASP A 25 -18.03 -28.31 -0.16
C ASP A 25 -18.28 -26.80 -0.10
N THR A 26 -19.44 -26.39 0.42
CA THR A 26 -19.74 -24.99 0.72
C THR A 26 -18.74 -24.40 1.72
N TYR A 27 -18.29 -25.17 2.72
CA TYR A 27 -17.28 -24.72 3.68
C TYR A 27 -15.92 -24.45 3.01
N GLY A 28 -15.63 -25.13 1.90
CA GLY A 28 -14.44 -24.92 1.09
C GLY A 28 -14.53 -23.73 0.14
N SER A 29 -15.73 -23.44 -0.38
CA SER A 29 -15.96 -22.46 -1.44
C SER A 29 -16.46 -21.09 -0.96
N THR A 30 -17.00 -20.98 0.25
CA THR A 30 -17.40 -19.69 0.84
C THR A 30 -16.27 -19.07 1.68
N GLN A 31 -16.33 -17.75 1.86
CA GLN A 31 -15.46 -17.00 2.76
C GLN A 31 -15.76 -17.36 4.23
N ALA A 32 -14.73 -17.61 5.03
CA ALA A 32 -14.88 -17.77 6.48
C ALA A 32 -14.77 -16.40 7.16
N LEU A 33 -15.79 -16.08 7.97
CA LEU A 33 -15.88 -14.81 8.68
C LEU A 33 -15.37 -14.95 10.12
N PHE A 34 -14.46 -14.08 10.48
CA PHE A 34 -13.97 -13.87 11.83
C PHE A 34 -14.45 -12.51 12.34
N SER A 35 -14.82 -12.46 13.61
CA SER A 35 -14.82 -11.19 14.36
C SER A 35 -13.39 -10.70 14.55
N GLY A 36 -13.19 -9.62 15.31
CA GLY A 36 -11.86 -9.13 15.67
C GLY A 36 -10.91 -10.26 16.12
N LEU A 37 -9.66 -10.17 15.65
CA LEU A 37 -8.59 -11.16 15.87
C LEU A 37 -7.49 -10.53 16.73
N ALA A 38 -6.76 -11.34 17.51
CA ALA A 38 -5.58 -10.87 18.23
C ALA A 38 -4.44 -11.89 18.19
N PHE A 39 -3.24 -11.44 17.82
CA PHE A 39 -2.02 -12.24 17.91
C PHE A 39 -1.36 -11.99 19.26
N LYS A 40 -1.32 -13.01 20.13
CA LYS A 40 -0.71 -12.89 21.47
C LYS A 40 0.69 -13.51 21.56
N THR A 41 1.09 -14.25 20.53
CA THR A 41 2.40 -14.91 20.42
C THR A 41 2.93 -14.76 19.00
N SER A 42 4.25 -14.88 18.83
CA SER A 42 4.94 -14.87 17.53
C SER A 42 4.69 -16.13 16.70
N TYR A 43 5.19 -16.12 15.45
CA TYR A 43 5.23 -17.27 14.54
C TYR A 43 3.86 -17.76 14.08
N HIS A 44 3.05 -16.86 13.50
CA HIS A 44 1.76 -17.23 12.91
C HIS A 44 1.69 -16.94 11.43
N VAL A 45 1.01 -17.81 10.70
CA VAL A 45 0.58 -17.58 9.32
C VAL A 45 -0.94 -17.67 9.30
N PHE A 46 -1.61 -16.59 8.93
CA PHE A 46 -3.05 -16.52 8.77
C PHE A 46 -3.37 -16.29 7.29
N ASP A 47 -3.85 -17.35 6.63
CA ASP A 47 -3.86 -17.47 5.18
C ASP A 47 -5.22 -17.87 4.63
N GLY A 48 -5.87 -16.93 3.92
CA GLY A 48 -7.13 -17.19 3.21
C GLY A 48 -6.99 -18.00 1.92
N VAL A 49 -5.78 -18.33 1.47
CA VAL A 49 -5.44 -19.11 0.25
C VAL A 49 -5.74 -18.42 -1.08
N THR A 50 -6.84 -17.67 -1.20
CA THR A 50 -7.27 -17.02 -2.44
C THR A 50 -7.69 -15.58 -2.22
N GLY A 51 -7.67 -14.77 -3.29
CA GLY A 51 -8.16 -13.39 -3.31
C GLY A 51 -7.06 -12.34 -3.15
N GLY A 52 -7.34 -11.11 -3.57
CA GLY A 52 -6.36 -10.01 -3.52
C GLY A 52 -5.35 -10.04 -4.67
N GLY A 53 -4.67 -8.90 -4.85
CA GLY A 53 -3.62 -8.72 -5.86
C GLY A 53 -4.12 -8.39 -7.27
N PRO A 54 -3.18 -8.31 -8.24
CA PRO A 54 -3.44 -7.95 -9.62
C PRO A 54 -4.54 -8.81 -10.25
N GLY A 55 -5.52 -8.15 -10.86
CA GLY A 55 -6.68 -8.79 -11.48
C GLY A 55 -7.86 -9.05 -10.53
N ASN A 56 -7.65 -9.10 -9.20
CA ASN A 56 -8.76 -9.22 -8.25
C ASN A 56 -8.43 -8.67 -6.85
N TRP A 57 -8.45 -7.34 -6.72
CA TRP A 57 -8.03 -6.64 -5.50
C TRP A 57 -9.05 -6.67 -4.35
N GLU A 58 -10.33 -6.92 -4.63
CA GLU A 58 -11.43 -6.71 -3.66
C GLU A 58 -12.30 -7.95 -3.42
N THR A 59 -12.08 -9.06 -4.13
CA THR A 59 -12.96 -10.24 -4.02
C THR A 59 -12.18 -11.55 -4.03
N GLY A 60 -12.89 -12.66 -3.79
CA GLY A 60 -12.33 -14.02 -3.83
C GLY A 60 -11.54 -14.42 -2.58
N PHE A 61 -11.58 -13.60 -1.52
CA PHE A 61 -10.90 -13.85 -0.27
C PHE A 61 -11.46 -15.07 0.46
N GLY A 62 -10.57 -15.96 0.92
CA GLY A 62 -10.99 -17.11 1.73
C GLY A 62 -11.30 -16.75 3.18
N PHE A 63 -10.68 -15.69 3.72
CA PHE A 63 -10.94 -15.17 5.06
C PHE A 63 -11.44 -13.73 5.02
N LYS A 64 -12.35 -13.39 5.93
CA LYS A 64 -12.73 -12.03 6.28
C LYS A 64 -12.61 -11.81 7.77
N VAL A 65 -12.02 -10.70 8.19
CA VAL A 65 -12.01 -10.22 9.56
C VAL A 65 -12.75 -8.89 9.60
N LYS A 66 -13.80 -8.81 10.42
CA LYS A 66 -14.59 -7.58 10.57
C LYS A 66 -14.81 -7.23 12.03
N ALA A 67 -14.47 -6.00 12.41
CA ALA A 67 -14.71 -5.48 13.75
C ALA A 67 -14.95 -3.97 13.76
N THR A 68 -15.58 -3.47 14.83
CA THR A 68 -15.82 -2.04 15.07
C THR A 68 -14.85 -1.43 16.09
N TYR A 69 -13.82 -2.18 16.49
CA TYR A 69 -12.73 -1.75 17.36
C TYR A 69 -11.55 -2.70 17.14
N HIS A 70 -10.37 -2.17 16.78
CA HIS A 70 -9.16 -2.90 16.36
C HIS A 70 -9.44 -4.23 15.62
N THR A 71 -9.51 -4.19 14.29
CA THR A 71 -9.89 -5.39 13.51
C THR A 71 -8.95 -6.56 13.74
N ILE A 72 -7.64 -6.30 13.78
CA ILE A 72 -6.60 -7.24 14.16
C ILE A 72 -5.65 -6.55 15.15
N ASP A 73 -5.58 -7.07 16.36
CA ASP A 73 -4.80 -6.54 17.46
C ASP A 73 -3.47 -7.29 17.68
N PHE A 74 -2.42 -6.54 18.01
CA PHE A 74 -1.07 -7.02 18.30
C PHE A 74 -0.67 -6.53 19.70
N PRO A 75 -1.29 -7.08 20.78
CA PRO A 75 -1.17 -6.56 22.14
C PRO A 75 0.17 -6.85 22.84
N ALA A 76 1.14 -7.45 22.15
CA ALA A 76 2.44 -7.83 22.69
C ALA A 76 3.57 -7.46 21.74
N VAL A 77 4.82 -7.60 22.19
CA VAL A 77 5.99 -7.58 21.31
C VAL A 77 5.98 -8.89 20.52
N LEU A 78 5.84 -8.79 19.20
CA LEU A 78 5.58 -9.95 18.34
C LEU A 78 6.56 -10.00 17.18
N SER A 79 6.75 -11.21 16.66
CA SER A 79 7.54 -11.43 15.47
C SER A 79 6.96 -12.50 14.56
N ASP A 80 7.36 -12.44 13.29
CA ASP A 80 7.13 -13.51 12.32
C ASP A 80 5.63 -13.82 12.16
N ILE A 81 4.84 -12.77 11.92
CA ILE A 81 3.41 -12.87 11.63
C ILE A 81 3.19 -12.60 10.15
N THR A 82 2.49 -13.50 9.47
CA THR A 82 2.05 -13.33 8.07
C THR A 82 0.54 -13.29 8.01
N LEU A 83 -0.01 -12.22 7.45
CA LEU A 83 -1.39 -12.12 7.02
C LEU A 83 -1.41 -12.19 5.49
N ARG A 84 -2.17 -13.12 4.92
CA ARG A 84 -2.36 -13.14 3.47
C ARG A 84 -3.72 -13.61 3.01
N HIS A 85 -4.16 -13.09 1.87
CA HIS A 85 -5.45 -13.46 1.28
C HIS A 85 -6.64 -13.18 2.24
N VAL A 86 -6.61 -12.03 2.91
CA VAL A 86 -7.60 -11.63 3.92
C VAL A 86 -8.31 -10.33 3.52
N ASP A 87 -9.63 -10.37 3.58
CA ASP A 87 -10.51 -9.19 3.59
C ASP A 87 -10.58 -8.65 5.03
N ILE A 88 -10.13 -7.42 5.26
CA ILE A 88 -10.00 -6.80 6.59
C ILE A 88 -10.83 -5.51 6.58
N GLU A 89 -12.00 -5.57 7.21
CA GLU A 89 -12.99 -4.49 7.21
C GLU A 89 -13.13 -3.88 8.61
N GLY A 90 -13.14 -2.55 8.67
CA GLY A 90 -13.36 -1.81 9.91
C GLY A 90 -14.84 -1.56 10.20
N GLY A 91 -15.10 -0.55 11.03
CA GLY A 91 -16.46 -0.12 11.36
C GLY A 91 -17.15 0.68 10.24
N GLY A 92 -16.44 0.98 9.15
CA GLY A 92 -16.85 1.91 8.11
C GLY A 92 -16.26 3.31 8.28
N ARG A 93 -16.19 4.08 7.19
CA ARG A 93 -15.63 5.45 7.15
C ARG A 93 -16.29 6.42 8.13
N ALA A 94 -17.59 6.27 8.35
CA ALA A 94 -18.38 7.14 9.21
C ALA A 94 -18.55 6.58 10.64
N ALA A 95 -17.83 5.50 10.99
CA ALA A 95 -17.90 4.97 12.34
C ALA A 95 -17.37 5.98 13.36
N THR A 96 -18.04 6.05 14.50
CA THR A 96 -17.70 6.95 15.61
C THR A 96 -16.70 6.34 16.59
N SER A 97 -16.40 5.04 16.46
CA SER A 97 -15.32 4.38 17.18
C SER A 97 -14.04 4.48 16.37
N ASP A 98 -12.92 4.74 17.04
CA ASP A 98 -11.58 4.77 16.45
C ASP A 98 -11.16 3.38 15.97
N THR A 99 -11.55 3.04 14.74
CA THR A 99 -11.25 1.73 14.16
C THR A 99 -9.92 1.77 13.45
N ASP A 100 -8.92 1.18 14.09
CA ASP A 100 -7.67 0.81 13.43
C ASP A 100 -7.80 -0.62 12.87
N LEU A 101 -7.31 -0.89 11.66
CA LEU A 101 -7.43 -2.26 11.11
C LEU A 101 -6.35 -3.18 11.67
N LEU A 102 -5.08 -2.80 11.57
CA LEU A 102 -3.96 -3.47 12.21
C LEU A 102 -3.39 -2.57 13.31
N TYR A 103 -3.59 -2.97 14.56
CA TYR A 103 -3.15 -2.21 15.72
C TYR A 103 -1.83 -2.77 16.27
N LEU A 104 -0.69 -2.24 15.79
CA LEU A 104 0.68 -2.68 16.06
C LEU A 104 1.47 -1.67 16.90
N VAL A 105 0.88 -1.14 17.98
CA VAL A 105 1.51 -0.10 18.81
C VAL A 105 2.62 -0.61 19.74
N ASN A 106 2.91 -1.92 19.68
CA ASN A 106 4.05 -2.54 20.34
C ASN A 106 5.17 -2.80 19.34
N LYS A 107 6.40 -2.99 19.82
CA LYS A 107 7.52 -3.35 18.96
C LYS A 107 7.22 -4.64 18.19
N PHE A 108 7.46 -4.65 16.89
CA PHE A 108 7.33 -5.83 16.05
C PHE A 108 8.64 -6.15 15.30
N THR A 109 8.79 -7.40 14.88
CA THR A 109 9.85 -7.84 13.96
C THR A 109 9.26 -8.77 12.88
N ASN A 110 9.59 -8.59 11.61
CA ASN A 110 9.19 -9.53 10.53
C ASN A 110 7.66 -9.72 10.43
N ILE A 111 6.93 -8.66 10.10
CA ILE A 111 5.49 -8.73 9.82
C ILE A 111 5.27 -8.66 8.31
N THR A 112 4.46 -9.56 7.77
CA THR A 112 4.09 -9.58 6.34
C THR A 112 2.58 -9.42 6.19
N VAL A 113 2.17 -8.49 5.32
CA VAL A 113 0.80 -8.31 4.87
C VAL A 113 0.80 -8.42 3.35
N SER A 114 0.25 -9.51 2.81
CA SER A 114 0.28 -9.75 1.36
C SER A 114 -1.04 -10.19 0.80
N TYR A 115 -1.42 -9.69 -0.38
CA TYR A 115 -2.71 -10.04 -1.00
C TYR A 115 -3.90 -9.81 -0.05
N CYS A 116 -3.91 -8.70 0.70
CA CYS A 116 -4.99 -8.36 1.61
C CYS A 116 -5.80 -7.17 1.06
N PHE A 117 -7.06 -7.08 1.48
CA PHE A 117 -7.89 -5.89 1.26
C PHE A 117 -8.20 -5.25 2.60
N LEU A 118 -7.56 -4.12 2.90
CA LEU A 118 -7.76 -3.35 4.11
C LEU A 118 -8.69 -2.19 3.77
N HIS A 119 -9.91 -2.18 4.32
CA HIS A 119 -10.89 -1.20 3.86
C HIS A 119 -11.92 -0.77 4.89
N ASP A 120 -12.53 0.39 4.57
CA ASP A 120 -13.71 0.92 5.23
C ASP A 120 -13.53 1.00 6.75
N THR A 121 -12.61 1.86 7.16
CA THR A 121 -12.30 2.12 8.57
C THR A 121 -12.49 3.58 8.90
N SER A 122 -12.83 3.93 10.14
CA SER A 122 -12.96 5.35 10.52
C SER A 122 -11.61 6.05 10.71
N ARG A 123 -10.57 5.27 11.04
CA ARG A 123 -9.26 5.74 11.52
C ARG A 123 -8.11 5.28 10.63
N THR A 124 -7.06 4.68 11.20
CA THR A 124 -5.85 4.26 10.48
C THR A 124 -5.98 2.80 10.03
N MET A 125 -5.44 2.43 8.86
CA MET A 125 -5.42 1.00 8.49
C MET A 125 -4.28 0.24 9.19
N ILE A 126 -3.10 0.84 9.33
CA ILE A 126 -1.97 0.28 10.08
C ILE A 126 -1.47 1.33 11.07
N LEU A 127 -1.50 1.02 12.36
CA LEU A 127 -0.95 1.89 13.39
C LEU A 127 0.25 1.22 14.05
N THR A 128 1.46 1.74 13.82
CA THR A 128 2.70 1.27 14.50
C THR A 128 3.27 2.29 15.48
N TRP A 129 2.83 3.54 15.41
CA TRP A 129 3.15 4.57 16.40
C TRP A 129 2.48 4.27 17.76
N PRO A 130 3.10 4.56 18.93
CA PRO A 130 4.40 5.22 19.12
C PRO A 130 5.61 4.27 19.15
N ALA A 131 5.42 2.97 18.90
CA ALA A 131 6.52 2.02 18.85
C ALA A 131 7.39 2.22 17.60
N SER A 132 8.43 1.42 17.48
CA SER A 132 9.23 1.31 16.26
C SER A 132 9.56 -0.16 16.06
N GLY A 133 9.14 -0.70 14.92
CA GLY A 133 9.38 -2.07 14.52
C GLY A 133 10.46 -2.22 13.47
N ASN A 134 10.70 -3.47 13.09
CA ASN A 134 11.72 -3.83 12.12
C ASN A 134 11.21 -4.91 11.16
N GLY A 135 11.45 -4.79 9.86
CA GLY A 135 11.08 -5.85 8.93
C GLY A 135 9.57 -5.92 8.68
N MET A 136 8.98 -4.87 8.11
CA MET A 136 7.60 -4.91 7.61
C MET A 136 7.62 -5.11 6.10
N LEU A 137 6.87 -6.09 5.59
CA LEU A 137 6.61 -6.27 4.17
C LEU A 137 5.11 -6.08 3.90
N ILE A 138 4.77 -5.13 3.04
CA ILE A 138 3.42 -4.91 2.54
C ILE A 138 3.44 -5.07 1.02
N GLU A 139 2.77 -6.08 0.49
CA GLU A 139 2.75 -6.32 -0.95
C GLU A 139 1.43 -6.81 -1.52
N TYR A 140 1.18 -6.50 -2.80
CA TYR A 140 0.00 -6.98 -3.53
C TYR A 140 -1.34 -6.77 -2.81
N SER A 141 -1.40 -5.75 -1.96
CA SER A 141 -2.56 -5.45 -1.12
C SER A 141 -3.26 -4.17 -1.57
N LYS A 142 -4.55 -4.07 -1.28
CA LYS A 142 -5.33 -2.84 -1.50
C LYS A 142 -5.72 -2.24 -0.16
N PHE A 143 -5.49 -0.95 -0.04
CA PHE A 143 -5.89 -0.09 1.07
C PHE A 143 -6.95 0.86 0.53
N ALA A 144 -8.16 0.82 1.06
CA ALA A 144 -9.24 1.62 0.49
C ALA A 144 -10.11 2.28 1.56
N ARG A 145 -10.36 3.58 1.37
CA ARG A 145 -11.47 4.29 2.02
C ARG A 145 -11.41 4.27 3.54
N ASN A 146 -10.52 5.08 4.11
CA ASN A 146 -10.64 5.43 5.52
C ASN A 146 -11.55 6.64 5.74
N GLY A 147 -11.76 6.95 7.01
CA GLY A 147 -12.87 7.76 7.48
C GLY A 147 -12.44 9.06 8.13
N ASN A 148 -13.31 9.56 9.01
CA ASN A 148 -13.21 10.89 9.58
C ASN A 148 -12.82 10.93 11.08
N ALA A 149 -12.20 9.90 11.63
CA ALA A 149 -11.70 9.89 13.03
C ALA A 149 -10.34 10.60 13.18
N GLU A 150 -9.70 10.64 14.35
CA GLU A 150 -8.33 11.21 14.46
C GLU A 150 -7.29 10.26 13.86
N HIS A 151 -6.19 10.68 13.20
CA HIS A 151 -5.24 9.74 12.54
C HIS A 151 -5.90 8.89 11.45
N ARG A 152 -6.11 9.49 10.27
CA ARG A 152 -6.82 8.87 9.15
C ARG A 152 -5.84 8.47 8.05
N GLU A 153 -4.70 7.89 8.38
CA GLU A 153 -3.71 7.45 7.38
C GLU A 153 -4.02 6.03 6.89
N ALA A 154 -3.43 5.60 5.77
CA ALA A 154 -3.33 4.15 5.54
C ALA A 154 -2.33 3.56 6.52
N TRP A 155 -1.23 4.26 6.79
CA TRP A 155 -0.27 3.87 7.81
C TRP A 155 0.21 5.08 8.61
N SER A 156 -0.15 5.12 9.90
CA SER A 156 0.44 6.00 10.90
C SER A 156 1.62 5.27 11.55
N ALA A 157 2.81 5.58 11.07
CA ALA A 157 4.02 4.82 11.31
C ALA A 157 4.89 5.40 12.44
N GLY A 158 5.53 4.49 13.17
CA GLY A 158 6.65 4.80 14.05
C GLY A 158 7.95 5.07 13.27
N ALA A 159 9.09 5.17 13.97
CA ALA A 159 10.41 5.18 13.32
C ALA A 159 10.83 3.77 12.88
N ASP A 160 9.96 3.09 12.13
CA ASP A 160 10.14 1.71 11.71
C ASP A 160 11.34 1.61 10.74
N SER A 161 12.00 0.45 10.72
CA SER A 161 13.16 0.22 9.86
C SER A 161 13.08 -1.09 9.09
N ASN A 162 13.79 -1.18 7.97
CA ASN A 162 13.74 -2.34 7.05
C ASN A 162 12.30 -2.59 6.59
N VAL A 163 11.72 -1.61 5.91
CA VAL A 163 10.32 -1.64 5.47
C VAL A 163 10.28 -1.73 3.95
N ILE A 164 9.47 -2.66 3.43
CA ILE A 164 9.19 -2.79 2.01
C ILE A 164 7.69 -2.60 1.80
N VAL A 165 7.32 -1.61 0.99
CA VAL A 165 5.95 -1.37 0.53
C VAL A 165 5.96 -1.44 -0.98
N ARG A 166 5.46 -2.54 -1.55
CA ARG A 166 5.53 -2.75 -3.00
C ARG A 166 4.24 -3.25 -3.63
N HIS A 167 3.98 -2.84 -4.87
CA HIS A 167 2.91 -3.45 -5.67
C HIS A 167 1.52 -3.36 -5.02
N ASN A 168 1.26 -2.28 -4.28
CA ASN A 168 -0.03 -2.05 -3.61
C ASN A 168 -0.87 -0.98 -4.31
N LEU A 169 -2.17 -1.00 -4.01
CA LEU A 169 -3.11 0.07 -4.35
C LEU A 169 -3.55 0.81 -3.09
N PHE A 170 -3.46 2.13 -3.09
CA PHE A 170 -3.98 3.01 -2.05
C PHE A 170 -5.07 3.91 -2.65
N GLU A 171 -6.32 3.59 -2.33
CA GLU A 171 -7.52 4.23 -2.87
C GLU A 171 -8.19 5.10 -1.80
N ASP A 172 -8.47 6.36 -2.13
CA ASP A 172 -9.32 7.23 -1.32
C ASP A 172 -8.91 7.31 0.16
N ILE A 173 -7.59 7.37 0.37
CA ILE A 173 -6.98 7.55 1.68
C ILE A 173 -6.96 9.03 2.03
N LEU A 174 -7.34 9.36 3.26
CA LEU A 174 -7.42 10.70 3.82
C LEU A 174 -6.30 10.91 4.86
N GLY A 175 -6.46 11.88 5.76
CA GLY A 175 -5.64 12.01 6.98
C GLY A 175 -4.38 12.86 6.79
N THR A 176 -3.38 12.66 7.64
CA THR A 176 -2.13 13.43 7.56
C THR A 176 -1.34 13.09 6.30
N GLY A 177 -1.39 11.83 5.90
CA GLY A 177 -0.79 11.29 4.69
C GLY A 177 -1.32 9.91 4.34
N VAL A 178 -0.89 9.33 3.23
CA VAL A 178 -1.18 7.91 2.99
C VAL A 178 -0.30 7.07 3.93
N ILE A 179 1.01 7.30 3.88
CA ILE A 179 1.99 6.75 4.81
C ILE A 179 2.66 7.94 5.51
N ALA A 180 2.38 8.09 6.80
CA ALA A 180 2.87 9.21 7.58
C ALA A 180 3.70 8.72 8.77
N ILE A 181 4.92 9.26 8.89
CA ILE A 181 5.72 9.14 10.09
C ILE A 181 5.73 10.51 10.76
N VAL A 182 4.86 10.66 11.75
CA VAL A 182 4.67 11.89 12.53
C VAL A 182 4.80 11.60 14.01
N ASN A 183 5.20 12.63 14.77
CA ASN A 183 5.26 12.55 16.23
C ASN A 183 6.12 11.39 16.76
N SER A 184 7.09 10.94 15.96
CA SER A 184 7.98 9.82 16.26
C SER A 184 9.42 10.29 16.53
N LYS A 185 10.17 9.53 17.32
CA LYS A 185 11.58 9.80 17.65
C LYS A 185 12.49 8.80 16.96
N GLY A 186 13.62 9.27 16.45
CA GLY A 186 14.70 8.42 15.96
C GLY A 186 14.85 8.44 14.44
N VAL A 187 15.31 7.33 13.88
CA VAL A 187 15.61 7.20 12.46
C VAL A 187 14.72 6.12 11.87
N ALA A 188 13.84 6.51 10.94
CA ALA A 188 13.14 5.55 10.10
C ALA A 188 14.07 5.16 8.96
N SER A 189 14.64 3.96 9.00
CA SER A 189 15.76 3.59 8.12
C SER A 189 15.43 2.45 7.16
N ASN A 190 16.02 2.48 5.95
CA ASN A 190 15.92 1.41 4.96
C ASN A 190 14.46 1.13 4.56
N TRP A 191 13.83 2.11 3.91
CA TRP A 191 12.49 1.96 3.35
C TRP A 191 12.56 1.85 1.83
N ASP A 192 11.98 0.79 1.29
CA ASP A 192 11.78 0.61 -0.15
C ASP A 192 10.29 0.71 -0.47
N VAL A 193 9.89 1.80 -1.12
CA VAL A 193 8.49 2.05 -1.52
C VAL A 193 8.42 2.08 -3.04
N TYR A 194 7.99 0.99 -3.66
CA TYR A 194 8.03 0.90 -5.13
C TYR A 194 6.90 0.14 -5.81
N GLY A 195 6.61 0.52 -7.06
CA GLY A 195 5.58 -0.17 -7.84
C GLY A 195 4.17 -0.01 -7.27
N ASN A 196 3.91 0.99 -6.43
CA ASN A 196 2.59 1.24 -5.83
C ASN A 196 1.80 2.27 -6.65
N VAL A 197 0.49 2.26 -6.48
CA VAL A 197 -0.41 3.29 -7.01
C VAL A 197 -1.16 3.96 -5.86
N PHE A 198 -1.03 5.27 -5.76
CA PHE A 198 -1.73 6.13 -4.82
C PHE A 198 -2.72 6.99 -5.57
N TYR A 199 -4.01 6.89 -5.27
CA TYR A 199 -5.02 7.62 -6.02
C TYR A 199 -6.28 7.93 -5.24
N HIS A 200 -6.97 8.96 -5.71
CA HIS A 200 -8.36 9.20 -5.37
C HIS A 200 -9.26 8.91 -6.56
N THR A 201 -10.41 8.28 -6.32
CA THR A 201 -11.45 8.04 -7.32
C THR A 201 -12.22 9.33 -7.62
N GLY A 202 -12.21 10.28 -6.67
CA GLY A 202 -13.05 11.49 -6.70
C GLY A 202 -14.49 11.25 -6.23
N LYS A 203 -14.83 10.02 -5.81
CA LYS A 203 -16.15 9.67 -5.26
C LYS A 203 -16.41 10.30 -3.90
N TYR A 204 -15.35 10.45 -3.10
CA TYR A 204 -15.41 10.97 -1.74
C TYR A 204 -14.82 12.36 -1.69
N THR A 205 -15.58 13.31 -1.15
CA THR A 205 -15.20 14.73 -1.02
C THR A 205 -15.14 15.19 0.44
N ASP A 206 -15.35 14.25 1.38
CA ASP A 206 -15.52 14.48 2.81
C ASP A 206 -14.22 14.43 3.60
N GLY A 207 -13.08 14.29 2.92
CA GLY A 207 -11.79 14.32 3.57
C GLY A 207 -10.65 14.68 2.64
N ILE A 208 -9.52 14.95 3.27
CA ILE A 208 -8.35 15.59 2.69
C ILE A 208 -7.11 14.82 3.16
N ILE A 209 -6.10 14.68 2.30
CA ILE A 209 -4.73 14.33 2.70
C ILE A 209 -4.02 15.63 3.08
N ASN A 210 -3.63 15.80 4.34
CA ASN A 210 -3.16 17.08 4.90
C ASN A 210 -1.71 17.44 4.52
N THR A 211 -0.82 16.45 4.36
CA THR A 211 0.63 16.72 4.25
C THR A 211 1.35 16.01 3.12
N GLY A 212 0.94 14.81 2.71
CA GLY A 212 1.49 14.18 1.50
C GLY A 212 1.18 12.70 1.36
N VAL A 213 1.63 12.11 0.26
CA VAL A 213 1.41 10.67 0.01
C VAL A 213 2.33 9.84 0.89
N LEU A 214 3.62 10.14 0.84
CA LEU A 214 4.63 9.53 1.71
C LEU A 214 5.35 10.65 2.42
N PHE A 215 5.41 10.58 3.75
CA PHE A 215 5.75 11.76 4.52
C PHE A 215 6.45 11.46 5.83
N ASN A 216 7.48 12.25 6.13
CA ASN A 216 8.26 12.21 7.36
C ASN A 216 8.60 13.64 7.81
N ARG A 217 8.11 14.07 8.97
CA ARG A 217 8.15 15.49 9.40
C ARG A 217 8.17 15.67 10.90
N TYR A 218 8.77 16.79 11.29
CA TYR A 218 8.68 17.39 12.62
C TYR A 218 7.31 18.06 12.83
N ASP A 219 6.63 17.76 13.94
CA ASP A 219 5.47 18.55 14.33
C ASP A 219 5.92 19.84 15.06
N ALA A 220 5.39 20.98 14.62
CA ALA A 220 5.79 22.34 14.99
C ALA A 220 5.40 22.76 16.42
N GLY A 221 5.18 21.81 17.33
CA GLY A 221 4.75 22.01 18.72
C GLY A 221 5.87 22.25 19.74
N GLY A 222 7.12 22.48 19.31
CA GLY A 222 8.22 22.90 20.19
C GLY A 222 8.90 21.79 21.01
N SER A 223 8.54 20.51 20.81
CA SER A 223 9.27 19.37 21.38
C SER A 223 10.25 18.81 20.33
N PRO A 224 11.51 18.45 20.64
CA PRO A 224 12.55 18.06 19.68
C PRO A 224 12.37 16.65 19.09
N ILE A 225 11.15 16.31 18.66
CA ILE A 225 10.74 14.98 18.20
C ILE A 225 10.75 14.98 16.66
N ALA A 226 11.92 15.17 16.07
CA ALA A 226 12.09 14.97 14.63
C ALA A 226 12.49 13.52 14.37
N VAL A 227 11.75 12.85 13.51
CA VAL A 227 12.20 11.61 12.89
C VAL A 227 13.07 11.97 11.68
N GLN A 228 14.14 11.22 11.46
CA GLN A 228 14.95 11.30 10.24
C GLN A 228 14.60 10.15 9.31
N ALA A 229 14.36 10.43 8.03
CA ALA A 229 14.32 9.41 6.99
C ALA A 229 15.75 9.10 6.52
N SER A 230 16.18 7.83 6.61
CA SER A 230 17.54 7.44 6.23
C SER A 230 17.54 6.24 5.30
N ASN A 231 18.22 6.34 4.15
CA ASN A 231 18.25 5.29 3.12
C ASN A 231 16.85 4.89 2.64
N TRP A 232 16.13 5.86 2.08
CA TRP A 232 14.79 5.62 1.52
C TRP A 232 14.88 5.59 0.00
N HIS A 233 14.25 4.59 -0.60
CA HIS A 233 14.17 4.42 -2.04
C HIS A 233 12.70 4.40 -2.46
N VAL A 234 12.29 5.41 -3.22
CA VAL A 234 10.91 5.58 -3.66
C VAL A 234 10.87 5.55 -5.18
N TYR A 235 10.64 4.36 -5.72
CA TYR A 235 10.81 4.08 -7.15
C TYR A 235 9.54 3.61 -7.84
N ASN A 236 9.37 3.97 -9.12
CA ASN A 236 8.38 3.32 -9.96
C ASN A 236 6.95 3.39 -9.36
N ASN A 237 6.55 4.48 -8.70
CA ASN A 237 5.20 4.62 -8.17
C ASN A 237 4.33 5.51 -9.08
N VAL A 238 3.02 5.41 -8.94
CA VAL A 238 2.05 6.35 -9.54
C VAL A 238 1.34 7.09 -8.42
N VAL A 239 1.27 8.41 -8.53
CA VAL A 239 0.43 9.29 -7.71
C VAL A 239 -0.56 9.99 -8.62
N ALA A 240 -1.85 9.70 -8.47
CA ALA A 240 -2.85 10.14 -9.43
C ALA A 240 -4.12 10.72 -8.81
N ASN A 241 -4.61 11.79 -9.43
CA ASN A 241 -5.91 12.39 -9.14
C ASN A 241 -6.12 12.78 -7.67
N ILE A 242 -5.07 13.07 -6.91
CA ILE A 242 -5.22 13.65 -5.58
C ILE A 242 -5.85 15.05 -5.73
N ARG A 243 -6.95 15.32 -5.00
CA ARG A 243 -7.74 16.57 -5.09
C ARG A 243 -7.73 17.36 -3.79
N ASN A 244 -8.25 18.59 -3.86
CA ASN A 244 -8.16 19.60 -2.82
C ASN A 244 -8.73 19.18 -1.46
N GLY A 245 -7.85 19.03 -0.50
CA GLY A 245 -7.61 20.06 0.52
C GLY A 245 -6.14 19.98 0.96
N SER A 246 -5.64 21.02 1.62
CA SER A 246 -4.29 21.19 2.17
C SER A 246 -3.32 20.01 1.98
N PHE A 247 -2.22 19.97 1.23
CA PHE A 247 -1.58 20.86 0.28
C PHE A 247 -0.74 20.09 -0.77
N THR A 248 -0.47 18.78 -0.58
CA THR A 248 0.54 18.07 -1.37
C THR A 248 0.08 16.68 -1.87
N ALA A 249 0.47 16.37 -3.12
CA ALA A 249 0.53 15.01 -3.66
C ALA A 249 2.00 14.57 -3.73
N ALA A 250 2.76 14.86 -2.66
CA ALA A 250 4.21 14.77 -2.67
C ALA A 250 4.75 13.60 -1.83
N PHE A 251 5.99 13.23 -2.14
CA PHE A 251 6.88 12.46 -1.29
C PHE A 251 7.76 13.45 -0.54
N THR A 252 7.55 13.60 0.76
CA THR A 252 8.12 14.72 1.52
C THR A 252 8.92 14.23 2.71
N SER A 253 10.08 14.84 2.92
CA SER A 253 10.84 14.71 4.15
C SER A 253 11.35 16.07 4.60
N GLU A 254 11.32 16.36 5.90
CA GLU A 254 11.97 17.56 6.45
C GLU A 254 13.41 17.32 6.90
N ASN A 255 13.77 16.06 7.13
CA ASN A 255 15.11 15.64 7.53
C ASN A 255 15.39 14.28 6.91
N SER A 256 16.14 14.28 5.80
CA SER A 256 16.51 13.06 5.11
C SER A 256 18.01 12.92 4.92
N VAL A 257 18.47 11.67 4.93
CA VAL A 257 19.81 11.27 4.50
C VAL A 257 19.62 10.13 3.50
N ASN A 258 20.13 10.29 2.29
CA ASN A 258 20.03 9.26 1.25
C ASN A 258 18.58 8.83 0.96
N TYR A 259 17.68 9.82 0.82
CA TYR A 259 16.32 9.60 0.32
C TYR A 259 16.32 9.89 -1.19
N VAL A 260 16.07 8.85 -1.98
CA VAL A 260 16.01 8.90 -3.44
C VAL A 260 14.58 8.66 -3.92
N ALA A 261 14.09 9.50 -4.83
CA ALA A 261 12.78 9.38 -5.48
C ALA A 261 12.92 9.46 -7.01
N GLU A 262 12.81 8.32 -7.69
CA GLU A 262 13.05 8.23 -9.13
C GLU A 262 12.00 7.38 -9.86
N ASN A 263 11.86 7.60 -11.17
CA ASN A 263 10.94 6.83 -12.02
C ASN A 263 9.46 6.88 -11.58
N ASN A 264 9.04 7.90 -10.84
CA ASN A 264 7.64 8.01 -10.40
C ASN A 264 6.81 8.82 -11.41
N ILE A 265 5.50 8.56 -11.46
CA ILE A 265 4.53 9.27 -12.28
C ILE A 265 3.59 10.09 -11.37
N TRP A 266 3.52 11.40 -11.57
CA TRP A 266 2.49 12.26 -11.01
C TRP A 266 1.51 12.68 -12.10
N PHE A 267 0.26 12.23 -11.97
CA PHE A 267 -0.77 12.43 -12.99
C PHE A 267 -2.04 13.09 -12.42
N ASN A 268 -2.40 14.24 -12.96
CA ASN A 268 -3.67 14.92 -12.69
C ASN A 268 -3.91 15.31 -11.21
N ASN A 269 -2.84 15.58 -10.46
CA ASN A 269 -2.93 15.99 -9.05
C ASN A 269 -3.14 17.50 -8.94
N GLN A 270 -4.17 17.95 -8.24
CA GLN A 270 -4.49 19.37 -8.10
C GLN A 270 -3.91 20.13 -6.89
N PRO A 271 -3.35 19.49 -5.85
CA PRO A 271 -2.65 20.22 -4.80
C PRO A 271 -1.49 21.07 -5.34
N SER A 272 -1.14 22.13 -4.61
CA SER A 272 -0.09 23.10 -5.00
C SER A 272 1.32 22.51 -4.98
N ASP A 273 1.51 21.43 -4.24
CA ASP A 273 2.79 20.76 -4.11
C ASP A 273 2.73 19.31 -4.64
N VAL A 274 3.56 18.98 -5.63
CA VAL A 274 3.49 17.72 -6.37
C VAL A 274 4.89 17.29 -6.80
N GLY A 275 5.38 16.16 -6.31
CA GLY A 275 6.73 15.69 -6.63
C GLY A 275 7.42 15.12 -5.40
N ALA A 276 8.74 15.15 -5.38
CA ALA A 276 9.53 14.77 -4.21
C ALA A 276 10.20 16.02 -3.61
N ASN A 277 10.01 16.27 -2.31
CA ASN A 277 10.47 17.49 -1.63
C ASN A 277 11.27 17.16 -0.37
N GLY A 278 12.39 17.87 -0.18
CA GLY A 278 13.29 17.63 0.95
C GLY A 278 13.93 16.23 0.93
N VAL A 279 14.06 15.66 -0.28
CA VAL A 279 14.77 14.41 -0.56
C VAL A 279 16.19 14.70 -1.08
N ALA A 280 17.09 13.73 -0.95
CA ALA A 280 18.47 13.88 -1.40
C ALA A 280 18.59 13.82 -2.93
N THR A 281 17.73 13.05 -3.60
CA THR A 281 17.71 12.93 -5.06
C THR A 281 16.28 12.77 -5.54
N ALA A 282 15.90 13.60 -6.51
CA ALA A 282 14.64 13.50 -7.24
C ALA A 282 14.96 13.66 -8.74
N ASP A 283 14.85 12.57 -9.51
CA ASP A 283 15.17 12.58 -10.95
C ASP A 283 14.40 11.49 -11.70
N TYR A 284 14.44 11.50 -13.04
CA TYR A 284 13.75 10.54 -13.91
C TYR A 284 12.26 10.40 -13.61
N ASN A 285 11.61 11.45 -13.14
CA ASN A 285 10.20 11.47 -12.80
C ASN A 285 9.36 12.01 -13.98
N TRP A 286 8.07 11.68 -14.01
CA TRP A 286 7.16 12.12 -15.07
C TRP A 286 5.93 12.83 -14.50
N PHE A 287 5.55 13.94 -15.12
CA PHE A 287 4.50 14.83 -14.64
C PHE A 287 3.54 15.21 -15.75
N TYR A 288 2.22 15.18 -15.48
CA TYR A 288 1.23 15.74 -16.39
C TYR A 288 -0.08 16.08 -15.69
N GLY A 289 -0.71 17.18 -16.10
CA GLY A 289 -2.02 17.61 -15.59
C GLY A 289 -2.02 18.02 -14.11
N ASN A 290 -0.85 18.28 -13.52
CA ASN A 290 -0.74 18.65 -12.11
C ASN A 290 -0.96 20.16 -11.92
N GLY A 291 -1.66 20.54 -10.86
CA GLY A 291 -1.89 21.94 -10.45
C GLY A 291 -0.69 22.57 -9.73
N GLY A 292 0.25 21.74 -9.27
CA GLY A 292 1.45 22.13 -8.55
C GLY A 292 2.75 21.61 -9.16
N SER A 293 3.87 21.97 -8.54
CA SER A 293 5.21 21.49 -8.91
C SER A 293 6.10 21.36 -7.68
N GLY A 294 6.82 20.23 -7.59
CA GLY A 294 7.85 19.95 -6.58
C GLY A 294 9.26 19.96 -7.18
N ALA A 295 10.24 19.43 -6.45
CA ALA A 295 11.62 19.37 -6.93
C ALA A 295 11.73 18.57 -8.23
N ARG A 296 12.60 19.03 -9.12
CA ARG A 296 12.82 18.43 -10.44
C ARG A 296 14.28 18.09 -10.67
N GLY A 297 14.51 16.90 -11.20
CA GLY A 297 15.80 16.45 -11.69
C GLY A 297 16.02 16.78 -13.18
N PRO A 298 17.27 16.66 -13.66
CA PRO A 298 17.63 16.94 -15.05
C PRO A 298 16.97 16.01 -16.08
N HIS A 299 16.52 14.81 -15.69
CA HIS A 299 15.89 13.81 -16.55
C HIS A 299 14.37 13.70 -16.32
N ASP A 300 13.79 14.63 -15.57
CA ASP A 300 12.35 14.71 -15.38
C ASP A 300 11.63 15.16 -16.66
N ILE A 301 10.44 14.61 -16.88
CA ILE A 301 9.64 14.87 -18.07
C ILE A 301 8.30 15.50 -17.68
N ASN A 302 7.97 16.62 -18.33
CA ASN A 302 6.60 17.09 -18.41
C ASN A 302 5.93 16.46 -19.64
N GLY A 303 4.98 15.57 -19.42
CA GLY A 303 4.21 14.94 -20.48
C GLY A 303 3.35 15.95 -21.25
N THR A 304 2.91 15.54 -22.44
CA THR A 304 1.97 16.31 -23.28
C THR A 304 0.55 15.73 -23.27
N GLY A 305 0.36 14.56 -22.65
CA GLY A 305 -0.90 13.82 -22.59
C GLY A 305 -0.90 12.81 -21.44
N SER A 306 -2.05 12.21 -21.14
CA SER A 306 -2.14 11.07 -20.21
C SER A 306 -1.14 9.98 -20.60
N PRO A 307 -0.39 9.36 -19.65
CA PRO A 307 0.53 8.28 -19.97
C PRO A 307 -0.19 6.92 -20.07
N PHE A 308 -1.44 6.86 -19.62
CA PHE A 308 -2.22 5.63 -19.47
C PHE A 308 -3.14 5.38 -20.67
N VAL A 309 -3.49 4.12 -20.89
CA VAL A 309 -4.48 3.69 -21.90
C VAL A 309 -5.82 4.38 -21.65
N ASP A 310 -6.26 4.40 -20.40
CA ASP A 310 -7.49 5.05 -20.00
C ASP A 310 -7.23 6.51 -19.59
N ALA A 311 -8.14 7.40 -19.97
CA ALA A 311 -8.04 8.82 -19.61
C ALA A 311 -8.21 9.07 -18.09
N GLN A 312 -8.93 8.17 -17.41
CA GLN A 312 -9.23 8.24 -15.97
C GLN A 312 -8.99 6.87 -15.33
N PRO A 313 -7.73 6.44 -15.19
CA PRO A 313 -7.37 5.11 -14.66
C PRO A 313 -7.84 4.91 -13.21
N TRP A 314 -8.05 5.98 -12.45
CA TRP A 314 -8.64 5.93 -11.10
C TRP A 314 -10.12 5.56 -11.07
N ILE A 315 -10.83 5.59 -12.22
CA ILE A 315 -12.22 5.11 -12.34
C ILE A 315 -12.25 3.68 -12.86
N SER A 316 -11.46 3.36 -13.88
CA SER A 316 -11.45 2.03 -14.49
C SER A 316 -10.61 1.01 -13.71
N GLY A 317 -9.68 1.47 -12.87
CA GLY A 317 -8.68 0.64 -12.21
C GLY A 317 -7.56 0.15 -13.14
N ASN A 318 -7.54 0.60 -14.39
CA ASN A 318 -6.55 0.19 -15.39
C ASN A 318 -5.38 1.19 -15.46
N TRP A 319 -4.26 0.80 -14.87
CA TRP A 319 -3.04 1.63 -14.79
C TRP A 319 -2.03 1.33 -15.91
N ALA A 320 -2.42 0.60 -16.95
CA ALA A 320 -1.52 0.25 -18.05
C ALA A 320 -1.07 1.50 -18.82
N LEU A 321 0.23 1.55 -19.13
CA LEU A 321 0.82 2.59 -19.97
C LEU A 321 0.35 2.42 -21.42
N LYS A 322 0.13 3.53 -22.13
CA LYS A 322 -0.26 3.51 -23.55
C LYS A 322 0.93 3.47 -24.52
N ALA A 323 2.12 3.78 -24.01
CA ALA A 323 3.39 3.77 -24.73
C ALA A 323 4.54 3.68 -23.71
N PRO A 324 5.76 3.27 -24.12
CA PRO A 324 6.94 3.30 -23.25
C PRO A 324 7.25 4.72 -22.76
N ILE A 325 7.71 4.84 -21.52
CA ILE A 325 8.12 6.08 -20.85
C ILE A 325 9.45 5.85 -20.14
N GLY A 326 10.54 5.80 -20.90
CA GLY A 326 11.86 5.39 -20.42
C GLY A 326 12.46 6.23 -19.30
N GLY A 327 12.64 5.62 -18.13
CA GLY A 327 13.32 6.14 -16.95
C GLY A 327 14.73 5.58 -16.74
N LEU A 328 15.20 5.65 -15.51
CA LEU A 328 16.48 5.08 -15.07
C LEU A 328 16.37 3.56 -14.95
N ALA A 329 17.31 2.82 -15.53
CA ALA A 329 17.38 1.38 -15.36
C ALA A 329 17.83 1.03 -13.93
N LEU A 330 16.94 0.41 -13.15
CA LEU A 330 17.20 0.00 -11.78
C LEU A 330 17.42 -1.51 -11.69
N ALA A 331 18.35 -1.95 -10.85
CA ALA A 331 18.60 -3.36 -10.60
C ALA A 331 17.48 -3.99 -9.74
N ALA A 332 17.54 -5.31 -9.55
CA ALA A 332 16.70 -5.99 -8.57
C ALA A 332 16.82 -5.33 -7.18
N PRO A 333 15.71 -5.21 -6.42
CA PRO A 333 14.40 -5.79 -6.68
C PRO A 333 13.44 -4.92 -7.51
N TYR A 334 13.88 -3.78 -8.05
CA TYR A 334 12.98 -2.80 -8.69
C TYR A 334 12.68 -3.08 -10.16
N ASN A 335 13.24 -4.15 -10.72
CA ASN A 335 13.19 -4.50 -12.14
C ASN A 335 12.00 -5.40 -12.53
N ILE A 336 11.02 -5.56 -11.64
CA ILE A 336 9.79 -6.33 -11.89
C ILE A 336 8.59 -5.47 -11.44
N ASP A 337 7.52 -5.43 -12.24
CA ASP A 337 6.28 -4.74 -11.88
C ASP A 337 5.27 -5.67 -11.16
N MET A 338 4.13 -5.11 -10.73
CA MET A 338 3.13 -5.91 -10.01
C MET A 338 2.49 -7.02 -10.87
N ASN A 339 2.57 -6.96 -12.19
CA ASN A 339 2.07 -8.01 -13.06
C ASN A 339 3.12 -9.11 -13.32
N GLY A 340 4.31 -8.99 -12.71
CA GLY A 340 5.44 -9.88 -12.95
C GLY A 340 6.21 -9.57 -14.23
N THR A 341 5.96 -8.42 -14.86
CA THR A 341 6.65 -8.00 -16.08
C THR A 341 8.06 -7.53 -15.73
N VAL A 342 9.06 -8.05 -16.47
CA VAL A 342 10.45 -7.59 -16.34
C VAL A 342 10.59 -6.24 -17.03
N ARG A 343 11.09 -5.26 -16.28
CA ARG A 343 11.31 -3.91 -16.79
C ARG A 343 12.53 -3.83 -17.71
N GLY A 344 12.43 -3.04 -18.77
CA GLY A 344 13.47 -2.89 -19.78
C GLY A 344 13.57 -4.06 -20.77
N ALA A 345 12.67 -5.05 -20.70
CA ALA A 345 12.70 -6.21 -21.59
C ALA A 345 12.46 -5.85 -23.06
N ASP A 346 11.73 -4.77 -23.32
CA ASP A 346 11.51 -4.21 -24.66
C ASP A 346 12.57 -3.17 -25.06
N GLY A 347 13.61 -3.00 -24.24
CA GLY A 347 14.68 -2.01 -24.43
C GLY A 347 14.44 -0.68 -23.71
N VAL A 348 13.30 -0.49 -23.05
CA VAL A 348 12.95 0.74 -22.32
C VAL A 348 12.54 0.38 -20.90
N PHE A 349 13.26 0.86 -19.88
CA PHE A 349 12.83 0.69 -18.49
C PHE A 349 11.80 1.75 -18.16
N ASP A 350 10.52 1.41 -17.99
CA ASP A 350 9.48 2.43 -17.89
C ASP A 350 9.34 3.06 -16.48
N ARG A 351 8.95 4.33 -16.47
CA ARG A 351 8.52 5.05 -15.27
C ARG A 351 7.13 4.57 -14.82
N GLY A 352 6.85 4.68 -13.53
CA GLY A 352 5.56 4.38 -12.92
C GLY A 352 5.41 2.92 -12.49
N ALA A 353 4.22 2.56 -12.03
CA ALA A 353 3.95 1.31 -11.31
C ALA A 353 3.95 0.05 -12.17
N LEU A 354 3.67 0.20 -13.47
CA LEU A 354 3.61 -0.88 -14.45
C LEU A 354 4.61 -0.64 -15.56
N GLU A 355 5.17 -1.73 -16.08
CA GLU A 355 5.91 -1.72 -17.33
C GLU A 355 4.95 -1.65 -18.52
N PHE A 356 5.34 -0.95 -19.58
CA PHE A 356 4.62 -1.01 -20.83
C PHE A 356 4.71 -2.41 -21.42
N SER A 357 3.55 -2.98 -21.76
CA SER A 357 3.48 -4.21 -22.54
C SER A 357 2.77 -3.91 -23.84
N SER A 358 3.49 -4.04 -24.97
CA SER A 358 2.92 -3.95 -26.32
C SER A 358 1.91 -5.06 -26.61
N GLN A 359 1.94 -6.15 -25.82
CA GLN A 359 0.90 -7.15 -25.81
C GLN A 359 -0.14 -6.74 -24.77
N ALA A 360 -1.37 -6.47 -25.23
CA ALA A 360 -2.51 -6.38 -24.32
C ALA A 360 -2.45 -7.57 -23.37
N ALA A 361 -2.51 -7.34 -22.06
CA ALA A 361 -2.51 -8.40 -21.07
C ALA A 361 -3.57 -9.43 -21.52
N ALA A 362 -3.12 -10.62 -21.91
CA ALA A 362 -4.03 -11.68 -22.28
C ALA A 362 -4.86 -11.95 -21.03
N VAL A 363 -6.14 -11.57 -21.06
CA VAL A 363 -7.10 -12.06 -20.08
C VAL A 363 -6.97 -13.58 -20.14
N PRO A 364 -6.58 -14.26 -19.05
CA PRO A 364 -6.52 -15.71 -19.04
C PRO A 364 -7.87 -16.22 -19.53
N ALA A 365 -7.88 -17.07 -20.55
CA ALA A 365 -9.12 -17.68 -21.01
C ALA A 365 -9.86 -18.27 -19.80
N PRO A 366 -11.19 -18.11 -19.67
CA PRO A 366 -11.93 -18.69 -18.56
C PRO A 366 -11.64 -20.18 -18.46
N THR A 367 -10.86 -20.57 -17.45
CA THR A 367 -10.54 -21.96 -17.16
C THR A 367 -11.72 -22.56 -16.41
N ASN A 368 -12.93 -22.62 -17.00
CA ASN A 368 -14.12 -23.35 -16.52
C ASN A 368 -15.35 -23.26 -17.46
N LEU A 369 -15.17 -23.09 -18.78
CA LEU A 369 -16.29 -23.25 -19.71
C LEU A 369 -16.70 -24.72 -19.79
N GLN A 370 -17.69 -25.12 -19.00
CA GLN A 370 -18.42 -26.37 -19.19
C GLN A 370 -19.68 -26.07 -19.99
N VAL A 371 -19.77 -26.66 -21.18
CA VAL A 371 -21.03 -26.78 -21.92
C VAL A 371 -21.89 -27.79 -21.17
N LYS A 372 -23.11 -27.41 -20.77
CA LYS A 372 -24.08 -28.34 -20.21
C LYS A 372 -24.59 -29.32 -21.26
#